data_AF-A0A3D4A7Q9-F1
#
_entry.id   AF-A0A3D4A7Q9-F1
#
_cell.length_a   1.000
_cell.length_b   1.000
_cell.length_c   1.000
_cell.angle_alpha   90.00
_cell.angle_beta   90.00
_cell.angle_gamma   90.00
#
_symmetry.space_group_name_H-M   'P 1'
#
loop_
_entity.id
_entity.type
_entity.pdbx_description
1 polymer ?
#
loop_
_entity_poly.entity_id
_entity_poly.type
_entity_poly.pdbx_seq_one_letter_code
_entity_poly.pdbx_strand_id
1 'polypeptide(L)' 'VIVDPPATGLAENARRVIVDLAPATLIYVSCNPATLARDLKEMQERLTIESVTPLDMFPQTAEIEVVTHLHRRD' A
#
# COMPACT_ATOMS: atom_id res chain seq x y z
N VAL A 1 6.96 3.11 8.37
CA VAL A 1 6.89 1.67 8.03
C VAL A 1 6.92 1.55 6.52
N ILE A 2 7.62 0.55 5.97
CA ILE A 2 7.64 0.28 4.53
C ILE A 2 7.20 -1.17 4.33
N VAL A 3 6.33 -1.41 3.35
CA VAL A 3 5.87 -2.76 2.97
C VAL A 3 5.97 -2.95 1.46
N ASP A 4 6.41 -4.14 1.07
CA ASP A 4 6.54 -4.60 -0.32
C ASP A 4 6.11 -6.09 -0.35
N PRO A 5 4.79 -6.36 -0.38
CA PRO A 5 4.25 -7.71 -0.30
C PRO A 5 4.22 -8.39 -1.68
N PRO A 6 4.03 -9.72 -1.74
CA PRO A 6 3.76 -10.41 -3.00
C PRO A 6 2.47 -9.91 -3.67
N ALA A 7 2.25 -10.28 -4.94
CA ALA A 7 1.09 -9.84 -5.74
C ALA A 7 -0.29 -10.08 -5.11
N THR A 8 -0.39 -10.99 -4.12
CA THR A 8 -1.61 -11.23 -3.33
C THR A 8 -1.94 -10.10 -2.36
N GLY A 9 -1.02 -9.15 -2.13
CA GLY A 9 -1.09 -8.09 -1.13
C GLY A 9 -0.70 -8.56 0.27
N LEU A 10 -0.94 -7.72 1.28
CA LEU A 10 -0.66 -8.05 2.67
C LEU A 10 -1.63 -9.10 3.21
N ALA A 11 -1.10 -10.00 4.03
CA ALA A 11 -1.92 -10.90 4.83
C ALA A 11 -2.81 -10.08 5.80
N GLU A 12 -4.03 -10.56 6.06
CA GLU A 12 -5.02 -9.85 6.87
C GLU A 12 -4.50 -9.46 8.26
N ASN A 13 -3.79 -10.37 8.92
CA ASN A 13 -3.16 -10.10 10.22
C ASN A 13 -2.13 -8.96 10.15
N ALA A 14 -1.33 -8.89 9.07
CA ALA A 14 -0.35 -7.82 8.88
C ALA A 14 -1.05 -6.47 8.65
N ARG A 15 -2.15 -6.45 7.88
CA ARG A 15 -2.96 -5.23 7.69
C ARG A 15 -3.51 -4.70 9.00
N ARG A 16 -4.10 -5.58 9.81
CA ARG A 16 -4.62 -5.23 11.15
C ARG A 16 -3.53 -4.66 12.04
N VAL A 17 -2.35 -5.30 12.10
CA VAL A 17 -1.21 -4.79 12.88
C VAL A 17 -0.78 -3.39 12.41
N ILE A 18 -0.74 -3.13 11.11
CA ILE A 18 -0.37 -1.81 10.57
C ILE A 18 -1.42 -0.75 10.93
N VAL A 19 -2.71 -1.08 10.81
CA VAL A 19 -3.81 -0.19 11.21
C VAL A 19 -3.73 0.11 12.70
N ASP A 20 -3.58 -0.92 13.55
CA ASP A 20 -3.49 -0.76 15.00
C ASP A 20 -2.27 0.07 15.43
N LEU A 21 -1.11 -0.19 14.80
CA LEU A 21 0.13 0.56 15.02
C LEU A 21 -0.01 2.03 14.61
N ALA A 22 -0.81 2.32 13.57
CA ALA A 22 -1.01 3.65 12.98
C ALA A 22 0.32 4.44 12.86
N PRO A 23 1.28 3.94 12.07
CA PRO A 23 2.57 4.61 11.93
C PRO A 23 2.39 6.02 11.39
N ALA A 24 3.23 6.96 11.83
CA ALA A 24 3.19 8.34 11.33
C ALA A 24 3.30 8.41 9.80
N THR A 25 4.09 7.51 9.21
CA THR A 25 4.28 7.35 7.78
C THR A 25 4.29 5.87 7.40
N LEU A 26 3.54 5.52 6.36
CA LEU A 26 3.52 4.21 5.70
C LEU A 26 3.80 4.39 4.20
N ILE A 27 4.80 3.65 3.71
CA ILE A 27 5.05 3.49 2.27
C ILE A 27 4.65 2.07 1.88
N TYR A 28 3.76 1.95 0.91
CA TYR A 28 3.29 0.69 0.37
C TYR A 28 3.72 0.57 -1.09
N VAL A 29 4.54 -0.43 -1.40
CA VAL A 29 4.96 -0.82 -2.74
C VAL A 29 4.11 -2.01 -3.20
N SER A 30 3.60 -2.01 -4.43
CA SER A 30 2.75 -3.10 -4.95
C SER A 30 2.84 -3.24 -6.46
N CYS A 31 3.10 -4.46 -6.92
CA CYS A 31 3.02 -4.84 -8.33
C CYS A 31 1.60 -5.17 -8.80
N ASN A 32 0.60 -5.15 -7.91
CA ASN A 32 -0.79 -5.46 -8.24
C ASN A 32 -1.74 -4.35 -7.72
N PRO A 33 -2.30 -3.51 -8.62
CA PRO A 33 -3.19 -2.42 -8.24
C PRO A 33 -4.50 -2.89 -7.55
N ALA A 34 -5.00 -4.07 -7.89
CA ALA A 34 -6.28 -4.56 -7.34
C ALA A 34 -6.16 -4.96 -5.86
N THR A 35 -5.09 -5.68 -5.51
CA THR A 35 -4.83 -6.08 -4.11
C THR A 35 -4.35 -4.89 -3.28
N LEU A 36 -3.60 -3.95 -3.87
CA LEU A 36 -3.30 -2.65 -3.28
C LEU A 36 -4.58 -1.90 -2.90
N ALA A 37 -5.54 -1.74 -3.82
CA ALA A 37 -6.77 -1.01 -3.56
C ALA A 37 -7.60 -1.63 -2.41
N ARG A 38 -7.65 -2.97 -2.34
CA ARG A 38 -8.28 -3.70 -1.22
C ARG A 38 -7.60 -3.36 0.11
N ASP A 39 -6.28 -3.42 0.16
CA ASP A 39 -5.53 -3.23 1.39
C ASP A 39 -5.58 -1.75 1.85
N LEU A 40 -5.49 -0.80 0.91
CA LEU A 40 -5.64 0.64 1.18
C LEU A 40 -7.02 0.99 1.76
N LYS A 41 -8.08 0.29 1.35
CA LYS A 41 -9.42 0.50 1.89
C LYS A 41 -9.48 0.23 3.39
N GLU A 42 -8.81 -0.81 3.87
CA GLU A 42 -8.71 -1.12 5.31
C GLU A 42 -7.80 -0.11 6.02
N MET A 43 -6.68 0.27 5.39
CA MET A 43 -5.72 1.24 5.97
C MET A 43 -6.33 2.63 6.20
N GLN A 44 -7.33 3.02 5.40
CA GLN A 44 -8.03 4.29 5.52
C GLN A 44 -8.80 4.49 6.84
N GLU A 45 -8.94 3.45 7.66
CA GLU A 45 -9.51 3.57 9.01
C GLU A 45 -8.68 4.51 9.90
N ARG A 46 -7.35 4.47 9.79
CA ARG A 46 -6.43 5.26 10.63
C ARG A 46 -5.32 5.98 9.87
N LEU A 47 -5.19 5.75 8.58
CA LEU A 47 -4.21 6.39 7.71
C LEU A 47 -4.93 7.17 6.60
N THR A 48 -4.32 8.26 6.13
CA THR A 48 -4.78 9.03 4.98
C THR A 48 -3.80 8.83 3.83
N ILE A 49 -4.31 8.59 2.63
CA ILE A 49 -3.47 8.51 1.42
C ILE A 49 -3.03 9.93 1.05
N GLU A 50 -1.73 10.13 0.95
CA GLU A 50 -1.13 11.39 0.53
C GLU A 50 -0.83 11.40 -0.96
N SER A 51 -0.27 10.31 -1.48
CA SER A 51 0.04 10.19 -2.89
C SER A 51 0.04 8.73 -3.36
N VAL A 52 -0.21 8.54 -4.65
CA VAL A 52 -0.12 7.26 -5.35
C VAL A 52 0.71 7.52 -6.61
N THR A 53 1.82 6.80 -6.77
CA THR A 53 2.75 6.99 -7.88
C THR A 53 2.97 5.66 -8.60
N PRO A 54 2.38 5.49 -9.80
CA PRO A 54 2.72 4.39 -10.69
C PRO A 54 4.16 4.54 -11.21
N LEU A 55 4.86 3.42 -11.33
CA LEU A 55 6.24 3.31 -11.83
C LEU A 55 6.28 2.22 -12.92
N ASP A 56 6.79 2.59 -14.08
CA ASP A 56 7.08 1.63 -15.15
C ASP A 56 8.45 0.97 -14.90
N MET A 57 8.45 -0.09 -14.09
CA MET A 57 9.64 -0.90 -13.84
C MET A 57 9.84 -2.00 -14.90
N PHE A 58 8.82 -2.26 -15.71
CA PHE A 58 8.82 -3.33 -16.70
C PHE A 58 8.32 -2.81 -18.05
N PRO A 59 9.13 -1.99 -18.76
CA PRO A 59 8.72 -1.40 -20.02
C PRO A 59 8.31 -2.46 -21.03
N GLN A 60 7.30 -2.14 -21.84
CA GLN A 60 6.73 -3.03 -22.86
C GLN A 60 6.01 -4.26 -22.29
N THR A 61 5.68 -4.26 -20.99
CA THR A 61 4.80 -5.27 -20.37
C THR A 61 3.51 -4.63 -19.87
N ALA A 62 2.57 -5.45 -19.38
CA ALA A 62 1.35 -4.96 -18.75
C ALA A 62 1.55 -4.65 -17.26
N GLU A 63 2.71 -4.99 -16.68
CA GLU A 63 2.94 -4.87 -15.25
C GLU A 63 3.20 -3.43 -14.83
N ILE A 64 2.64 -3.03 -13.69
CA ILE A 64 2.77 -1.68 -13.14
C ILE A 64 3.11 -1.82 -11.66
N GLU A 65 4.25 -1.25 -11.28
CA GLU A 65 4.61 -1.09 -9.88
C GLU A 65 3.96 0.20 -9.35
N VAL A 66 3.44 0.19 -8.14
CA VAL A 66 2.78 1.37 -7.55
C VAL A 66 3.32 1.61 -6.15
N VAL A 67 3.80 2.83 -5.91
CA VAL A 67 4.18 3.30 -4.57
C VAL A 67 3.08 4.21 -4.03
N THR A 68 2.53 3.86 -2.88
CA THR A 68 1.55 4.67 -2.16
C THR A 68 2.16 5.22 -0.88
N HIS A 69 2.05 6.52 -0.67
CA HIS A 69 2.41 7.19 0.57
C HIS A 69 1.15 7.44 1.40
N LEU A 70 1.16 7.00 2.65
CA LEU A 70 0.12 7.28 3.63
C LEU A 70 0.73 7.90 4.88
N HIS A 71 0.00 8.81 5.51
CA HIS A 71 0.31 9.34 6.84
C HIS A 71 -0.79 9.00 7.84
N ARG A 72 -0.47 9.01 9.12
CA ARG A 72 -1.48 8.81 10.18
C ARG A 72 -2.55 9.89 10.11
N ARG A 73 -3.82 9.48 10.15
CA ARG A 73 -4.97 10.38 10.21
C ARG A 73 -5.04 11.03 11.59
N ASP A 74 -5.25 12.34 11.61
CA ASP A 74 -5.47 13.13 12.84
C ASP A 74 -6.83 12.82 13.49
#